data_AF-A0A2L2YL94-F1
#
_entry.id   AF-A0A2L2YL94-F1
#
_cell.length_a   1.000
_cell.length_b   1.000
_cell.length_c   1.000
_cell.angle_alpha   90.00
_cell.angle_beta   90.00
_cell.angle_gamma   90.00
#
_symmetry.space_group_name_H-M   'P 1'
#
loop_
_entity.id
_entity.type
_entity.pdbx_description
1 polymer ?
#
loop_
_entity_poly.entity_id
_entity_poly.type
_entity_poly.pdbx_seq_one_letter_code
_entity_poly.pdbx_strand_id
1 'polypeptide(L)'
;ALIFTVWSSDSTDHGEYGNDNDFRKSICESESEGLHSDMETCFKLETKAVREGMLECLKNASPDTEDNITAYVIAACENKEIFHTLDACYEGMKNQAASKKKMEVTKEAGECYMEAAKKHGLDLVITYFDEVSK
;
A
#
# COMPACT_ATOMS: atom_id res chain seq x y z
N ALA A 1 -17.15 0.22 -9.42
CA ALA A 1 -16.04 0.62 -10.31
C ALA A 1 -14.76 0.34 -9.54
N LEU A 2 -13.85 -0.41 -10.14
CA LEU A 2 -12.49 -0.62 -9.64
C LEU A 2 -11.80 0.74 -9.53
N ILE A 3 -10.96 0.92 -8.51
CA ILE A 3 -10.12 2.13 -8.39
C ILE A 3 -8.67 1.80 -8.77
N PHE A 4 -8.08 0.69 -8.30
CA PHE A 4 -6.77 0.18 -8.76
C PHE A 4 -6.49 -1.21 -8.17
N THR A 5 -5.43 -1.87 -8.65
CA THR A 5 -4.86 -3.06 -8.01
C THR A 5 -3.69 -2.68 -7.12
N VAL A 6 -3.54 -3.32 -5.96
CA VAL A 6 -2.42 -3.09 -5.01
C VAL A 6 -1.03 -3.37 -5.66
N TRP A 7 -1.00 -4.02 -6.82
CA TRP A 7 0.21 -4.25 -7.60
C TRP A 7 0.62 -3.01 -8.41
N SER A 8 1.76 -2.40 -8.07
CA SER A 8 2.58 -1.62 -9.02
C SER A 8 3.81 -2.42 -9.45
N SER A 9 3.61 -3.70 -9.68
CA SER A 9 4.62 -4.55 -10.30
C SER A 9 5.10 -4.02 -11.68
N ASP A 10 4.28 -3.17 -12.33
CA ASP A 10 4.65 -2.43 -13.54
C ASP A 10 4.97 -0.94 -13.24
N SER A 11 5.28 -0.59 -11.98
CA SER A 11 5.73 0.74 -11.61
C SER A 11 6.96 1.11 -12.43
N THR A 12 6.97 2.29 -13.03
CA THR A 12 8.20 2.90 -13.57
C THR A 12 8.93 3.74 -12.54
N ASP A 13 8.32 3.93 -11.37
CA ASP A 13 8.84 4.65 -10.22
C ASP A 13 9.50 3.66 -9.25
N HIS A 14 10.83 3.58 -9.32
CA HIS A 14 11.66 2.73 -8.48
C HIS A 14 12.71 3.57 -7.76
N GLY A 15 13.02 3.23 -6.52
CA GLY A 15 14.06 3.94 -5.77
C GLY A 15 14.38 3.33 -4.41
N GLU A 16 14.82 4.19 -3.49
CA GLU A 16 15.20 3.80 -2.14
C GLU A 16 14.06 3.06 -1.42
N TYR A 17 12.81 3.44 -1.68
CA TYR A 17 11.61 2.86 -1.07
C TYR A 17 10.99 1.72 -1.90
N GLY A 18 11.70 1.15 -2.87
CA GLY A 18 11.20 0.08 -3.74
C GLY A 18 10.33 0.60 -4.89
N ASN A 19 9.32 -0.18 -5.28
CA ASN A 19 8.29 0.24 -6.25
C ASN A 19 7.33 1.27 -5.62
N ASP A 20 6.71 2.12 -6.44
CA ASP A 20 5.98 3.34 -6.01
C ASP A 20 6.81 4.18 -5.04
N ASN A 21 8.09 4.38 -5.37
CA ASN A 21 9.06 5.04 -4.51
C ASN A 21 8.56 6.40 -3.99
N ASP A 22 8.04 7.27 -4.86
CA ASP A 22 7.61 8.61 -4.48
C ASP A 22 6.37 8.57 -3.57
N PHE A 23 5.46 7.63 -3.79
CA PHE A 23 4.32 7.38 -2.91
C PHE A 23 4.80 6.96 -1.51
N ARG A 24 5.65 5.93 -1.42
CA ARG A 24 6.16 5.41 -0.13
C ARG A 24 7.01 6.44 0.58
N LYS A 25 7.84 7.16 -0.16
CA LYS A 25 8.64 8.29 0.34
C LYS A 25 7.74 9.36 0.95
N SER A 26 6.67 9.76 0.26
CA SER A 26 5.75 10.78 0.78
C SER A 26 5.07 10.37 2.10
N ILE A 27 4.79 9.08 2.28
CA ILE A 27 4.26 8.54 3.54
C ILE A 27 5.33 8.55 4.63
N CYS A 28 6.54 8.07 4.32
CA CYS A 28 7.62 7.95 5.30
C CYS A 28 8.21 9.29 5.74
N GLU A 29 8.19 10.30 4.86
CA GLU A 29 8.69 11.64 5.15
C GLU A 29 7.59 12.60 5.63
N SER A 30 6.33 12.12 5.72
CA SER A 30 5.23 12.93 6.25
C SER A 30 5.40 13.15 7.75
N GLU A 31 5.38 14.41 8.18
CA GLU A 31 5.29 14.78 9.60
C GLU A 31 3.82 14.80 10.09
N SER A 32 2.87 14.32 9.28
CA SER A 32 1.45 14.44 9.58
C SER A 32 0.99 13.43 10.63
N GLU A 33 0.64 13.93 11.82
CA GLU A 33 0.10 13.10 12.90
C GLU A 33 -1.20 12.39 12.46
N GLY A 34 -1.29 11.10 12.77
CA GLY A 34 -2.48 10.29 12.50
C GLY A 34 -2.55 9.67 11.10
N LEU A 35 -1.62 9.98 10.19
CA LEU A 35 -1.59 9.42 8.83
C LEU A 35 -1.70 7.89 8.83
N HIS A 36 -0.85 7.20 9.58
CA HIS A 36 -0.85 5.74 9.60
C HIS A 36 -2.16 5.16 10.17
N SER A 37 -2.76 5.81 11.16
CA SER A 37 -4.05 5.39 11.74
C SER A 37 -5.20 5.53 10.73
N ASP A 38 -5.18 6.59 9.93
CA ASP A 38 -6.19 6.80 8.90
C ASP A 38 -6.02 5.79 7.76
N MET A 39 -4.78 5.51 7.33
CA MET A 39 -4.51 4.45 6.36
C MET A 39 -4.95 3.06 6.87
N GLU A 40 -4.71 2.75 8.15
CA GLU A 40 -5.16 1.48 8.75
C GLU A 40 -6.69 1.38 8.79
N THR A 41 -7.38 2.49 9.03
CA THR A 41 -8.84 2.57 8.95
C THR A 41 -9.32 2.23 7.56
N CYS A 42 -8.70 2.80 6.52
CA CYS A 42 -9.05 2.51 5.13
C CYS A 42 -8.76 1.06 4.75
N PHE A 43 -7.65 0.48 5.22
CA PHE A 43 -7.36 -0.94 4.99
C PHE A 43 -8.44 -1.87 5.58
N LYS A 44 -9.03 -1.51 6.72
CA LYS A 44 -10.13 -2.28 7.33
C LYS A 44 -11.43 -2.24 6.52
N LEU A 45 -11.54 -1.36 5.51
CA LEU A 45 -12.66 -1.35 4.56
C LEU A 45 -12.42 -2.28 3.35
N GLU A 46 -11.20 -2.77 3.16
CA GLU A 46 -10.89 -3.68 2.08
C GLU A 46 -11.59 -5.03 2.22
N THR A 47 -11.77 -5.72 1.10
CA THR A 47 -12.32 -7.08 1.17
C THR A 47 -11.41 -8.00 1.97
N LYS A 48 -11.99 -9.03 2.59
CA LYS A 48 -11.23 -10.05 3.31
C LYS A 48 -10.12 -10.66 2.44
N ALA A 49 -10.39 -10.90 1.16
CA ALA A 49 -9.41 -11.48 0.24
C ALA A 49 -8.20 -10.56 -0.01
N VAL A 50 -8.43 -9.25 -0.15
CA VAL A 50 -7.38 -8.24 -0.30
C VAL A 50 -6.54 -8.18 0.97
N ARG A 51 -7.20 -8.10 2.12
CA ARG A 51 -6.50 -8.03 3.40
C ARG A 51 -5.64 -9.26 3.64
N GLU A 52 -6.18 -10.46 3.46
CA GLU A 52 -5.45 -11.71 3.66
C GLU A 52 -4.25 -11.81 2.69
N GLY A 53 -4.43 -11.44 1.41
CA GLY A 53 -3.34 -11.42 0.44
C GLY A 53 -2.24 -10.41 0.78
N MET A 54 -2.61 -9.21 1.23
CA MET A 54 -1.63 -8.22 1.68
C MET A 54 -0.90 -8.69 2.94
N LEU A 55 -1.63 -9.16 3.95
CA LEU A 55 -1.06 -9.62 5.22
C LEU A 55 -0.09 -10.79 5.05
N GLU A 56 -0.35 -11.70 4.11
CA GLU A 56 0.59 -12.79 3.78
C GLU A 56 1.96 -12.25 3.37
N CYS A 57 1.99 -11.24 2.49
CA CYS A 57 3.24 -10.63 2.06
C CYS A 57 3.88 -9.74 3.14
N LEU A 58 3.07 -9.00 3.90
CA LEU A 58 3.56 -8.20 5.01
C LEU A 58 4.26 -9.06 6.07
N LYS A 59 3.68 -10.22 6.39
CA LYS A 59 4.26 -11.18 7.34
C LYS A 59 5.59 -11.76 6.85
N ASN A 60 5.77 -11.95 5.54
CA ASN A 60 7.05 -12.35 4.98
C ASN A 60 8.09 -11.22 5.03
N ALA A 61 7.67 -9.99 4.78
CA ALA A 61 8.55 -8.83 4.75
C ALA A 61 8.97 -8.35 6.14
N SER A 62 8.07 -8.43 7.12
CA SER A 62 8.30 -8.04 8.51
C SER A 62 7.49 -8.96 9.45
N PRO A 63 8.04 -10.12 9.85
CA PRO A 63 7.30 -11.10 10.65
C PRO A 63 6.94 -10.59 12.06
N ASP A 64 7.68 -9.59 12.57
CA ASP A 64 7.53 -9.08 13.93
C ASP A 64 6.39 -8.06 14.08
N THR A 65 5.74 -7.64 12.98
CA THR A 65 4.70 -6.60 13.03
C THR A 65 3.28 -7.14 13.21
N GLU A 66 3.11 -8.44 13.47
CA GLU A 66 1.85 -9.10 13.90
C GLU A 66 0.57 -8.60 13.20
N ASP A 67 0.52 -8.66 11.86
CA ASP A 67 -0.62 -8.23 11.03
C ASP A 67 -1.03 -6.74 11.18
N ASN A 68 -0.21 -5.93 11.86
CA ASN A 68 -0.43 -4.51 12.05
C ASN A 68 0.26 -3.71 10.94
N ILE A 69 -0.54 -3.15 10.04
CA ILE A 69 -0.04 -2.35 8.91
C ILE A 69 0.65 -1.08 9.36
N THR A 70 0.15 -0.41 10.40
CA THR A 70 0.81 0.78 10.95
C THR A 70 2.21 0.42 11.43
N ALA A 71 2.35 -0.66 12.19
CA ALA A 71 3.65 -1.15 12.64
C ALA A 71 4.56 -1.56 11.47
N TYR A 72 4.00 -2.19 10.44
CA TYR A 72 4.73 -2.50 9.21
C TYR A 72 5.26 -1.25 8.52
N VAL A 73 4.41 -0.25 8.26
CA VAL A 73 4.81 0.96 7.53
C VAL A 73 5.90 1.70 8.30
N ILE A 74 5.76 1.83 9.62
CA ILE A 74 6.80 2.43 10.47
C ILE A 74 8.12 1.66 10.34
N ALA A 75 8.08 0.34 10.48
CA ALA A 75 9.27 -0.51 10.34
C ALA A 75 9.90 -0.40 8.95
N ALA A 76 9.09 -0.33 7.89
CA ALA A 76 9.55 -0.20 6.51
C ALA A 76 10.13 1.20 6.20
N CYS A 77 9.61 2.25 6.82
CA CYS A 77 10.18 3.59 6.72
C CYS A 77 11.57 3.68 7.40
N GLU A 78 11.76 2.95 8.50
CA GLU A 78 13.07 2.83 9.19
C GLU A 78 14.04 1.91 8.43
N ASN A 79 13.54 0.79 7.91
CA ASN A 79 14.30 -0.20 7.15
C ASN A 79 13.68 -0.43 5.77
N LYS A 80 14.13 0.34 4.78
CA LYS A 80 13.56 0.32 3.42
C LYS A 80 13.66 -1.03 2.72
N GLU A 81 14.57 -1.93 3.11
CA GLU A 81 14.64 -3.30 2.56
C GLU A 81 13.35 -4.10 2.76
N ILE A 82 12.54 -3.73 3.76
CA ILE A 82 11.22 -4.33 4.00
C ILE A 82 10.27 -3.99 2.83
N PHE A 83 10.36 -2.80 2.23
CA PHE A 83 9.59 -2.45 1.04
C PHE A 83 10.01 -3.28 -0.18
N HIS A 84 11.32 -3.43 -0.41
CA HIS A 84 11.82 -4.27 -1.51
C HIS A 84 11.39 -5.74 -1.35
N THR A 85 11.36 -6.23 -0.11
CA THR A 85 10.89 -7.59 0.20
C THR A 85 9.38 -7.73 -0.08
N LEU A 86 8.59 -6.70 0.26
CA LEU A 86 7.17 -6.65 -0.07
C LEU A 86 6.95 -6.69 -1.58
N ASP A 87 7.71 -5.90 -2.34
CA ASP A 87 7.64 -5.86 -3.80
C ASP A 87 7.92 -7.22 -4.44
N ALA A 88 8.94 -7.93 -3.96
CA ALA A 88 9.26 -9.27 -4.44
C ALA A 88 8.12 -10.27 -4.16
N CYS A 89 7.48 -10.20 -2.98
CA CYS A 89 6.31 -11.03 -2.69
C CYS A 89 5.15 -10.70 -3.64
N TYR A 90 4.96 -9.42 -3.88
CA TYR A 90 3.91 -8.90 -4.72
C TYR A 90 4.06 -9.34 -6.19
N GLU A 91 5.27 -9.29 -6.74
CA GLU A 91 5.61 -9.90 -8.03
C GLU A 91 5.32 -11.40 -8.09
N GLY A 92 5.68 -12.14 -7.04
CA GLY A 92 5.44 -13.58 -6.93
C GLY A 92 3.96 -13.93 -6.99
N MET A 93 3.10 -13.10 -6.38
CA MET A 93 1.65 -13.28 -6.40
C MET A 93 1.02 -12.88 -7.73
N LYS A 94 1.51 -11.85 -8.44
CA LYS A 94 1.02 -11.46 -9.78
C LYS A 94 1.10 -12.62 -10.78
N ASN A 95 2.15 -13.42 -10.68
CA ASN A 95 2.39 -14.59 -11.53
C ASN A 95 1.46 -15.78 -11.21
N GLN A 96 0.64 -15.69 -10.15
CA GLN A 96 -0.37 -16.69 -9.80
C GLN A 96 -1.75 -16.25 -10.32
N ALA A 97 -2.29 -16.98 -11.30
CA ALA A 97 -3.53 -16.63 -12.00
C ALA A 97 -4.77 -16.47 -11.09
N ALA A 98 -4.77 -17.06 -9.90
CA ALA A 98 -5.86 -16.96 -8.91
C ALA A 98 -5.81 -15.67 -8.05
N SER A 99 -4.73 -14.88 -8.14
CA SER A 99 -4.44 -13.77 -7.22
C SER A 99 -4.77 -12.39 -7.80
N LYS A 100 -4.92 -12.26 -9.13
CA LYS A 100 -5.24 -10.99 -9.79
C LYS A 100 -6.53 -10.32 -9.30
N LYS A 101 -7.59 -11.10 -9.07
CA LYS A 101 -8.87 -10.60 -8.55
C LYS A 101 -8.91 -10.40 -7.03
N LYS A 102 -7.92 -10.90 -6.31
CA LYS A 102 -7.90 -10.86 -4.83
C LYS A 102 -7.31 -9.58 -4.28
N MET A 103 -6.73 -8.71 -5.11
CA MET A 103 -5.99 -7.50 -4.70
C MET A 103 -6.57 -6.24 -5.34
N GLU A 104 -7.87 -6.27 -5.66
CA GLU A 104 -8.61 -5.13 -6.18
C GLU A 104 -9.09 -4.28 -5.00
N VAL A 105 -8.63 -3.04 -4.92
CA VAL A 105 -9.09 -2.09 -3.91
C VAL A 105 -10.56 -1.77 -4.16
N THR A 106 -11.38 -1.88 -3.12
CA THR A 106 -12.80 -1.57 -3.24
C THR A 106 -13.01 -0.08 -3.46
N LYS A 107 -14.17 0.29 -4.04
CA LYS A 107 -14.51 1.71 -4.22
C LYS A 107 -14.48 2.48 -2.89
N GLU A 108 -15.07 1.89 -1.85
CA GLU A 108 -15.16 2.48 -0.52
C GLU A 108 -13.77 2.65 0.13
N ALA A 109 -12.92 1.63 0.06
CA ALA A 109 -11.56 1.73 0.57
C ALA A 109 -10.71 2.74 -0.22
N GLY A 110 -10.82 2.78 -1.55
CA GLY A 110 -10.10 3.76 -2.37
C GLY A 110 -10.56 5.20 -2.11
N GLU A 111 -11.86 5.44 -1.92
CA GLU A 111 -12.38 6.76 -1.49
C GLU A 111 -11.83 7.14 -0.11
N CYS A 112 -11.77 6.20 0.83
CA CYS A 112 -11.16 6.43 2.15
C CYS A 112 -9.68 6.82 2.04
N TYR A 113 -8.88 6.08 1.26
CA TYR A 113 -7.45 6.40 1.10
C TYR A 113 -7.24 7.77 0.45
N MET A 114 -8.08 8.14 -0.52
CA MET A 114 -8.05 9.46 -1.15
C MET A 114 -8.36 10.58 -0.14
N GLU A 115 -9.34 10.38 0.73
CA GLU A 115 -9.67 11.34 1.79
C GLU A 115 -8.54 11.47 2.82
N ALA A 116 -7.92 10.35 3.21
CA ALA A 116 -6.74 10.36 4.07
C ALA A 116 -5.58 11.12 3.42
N ALA A 117 -5.27 10.84 2.15
CA ALA A 117 -4.22 11.53 1.41
C ALA A 117 -4.45 13.05 1.36
N LYS A 118 -5.69 13.48 1.11
CA LYS A 118 -6.11 14.90 1.15
C LYS A 118 -5.94 15.52 2.53
N LYS A 119 -6.38 14.82 3.57
CA LYS A 119 -6.29 15.28 4.97
C LYS A 119 -4.84 15.49 5.40
N HIS A 120 -3.92 14.66 4.92
CA HIS A 120 -2.51 14.68 5.30
C HIS A 120 -1.59 15.42 4.31
N GLY A 121 -2.15 16.08 3.30
CA GLY A 121 -1.37 16.88 2.33
C GLY A 121 -0.46 16.04 1.43
N LEU A 122 -0.85 14.79 1.15
CA LEU A 122 -0.08 13.87 0.31
C LEU A 122 -0.41 14.06 -1.17
N ASP A 123 -0.05 15.21 -1.74
CA ASP A 123 -0.44 15.63 -3.11
C ASP A 123 -0.01 14.65 -4.21
N LEU A 124 1.15 14.01 -4.04
CA LEU A 124 1.64 12.96 -4.96
C LEU A 124 0.76 11.71 -4.89
N VAL A 125 0.31 11.35 -3.69
CA VAL A 125 -0.61 10.23 -3.49
C VAL A 125 -1.96 10.54 -4.12
N ILE A 126 -2.49 11.75 -3.91
CA ILE A 126 -3.74 12.20 -4.55
C ILE A 126 -3.65 12.08 -6.08
N THR A 127 -2.53 12.53 -6.66
CA THR A 127 -2.28 12.45 -8.10
C THR A 127 -2.26 11.00 -8.58
N TYR A 128 -1.55 10.12 -7.86
CA TYR A 128 -1.52 8.69 -8.17
C TYR A 128 -2.92 8.09 -8.20
N PHE A 129 -3.71 8.31 -7.15
CA PHE A 129 -5.09 7.79 -7.08
C PHE A 129 -5.95 8.37 -8.22
N ASP A 130 -5.85 9.66 -8.55
CA ASP A 130 -6.60 10.28 -9.66
C ASP A 130 -6.22 9.73 -11.04
N GLU A 131 -4.98 9.27 -11.23
CA GLU A 131 -4.52 8.66 -12.47
C GLU A 131 -5.00 7.22 -12.62
N VAL A 132 -4.93 6.42 -11.55
CA VAL A 132 -5.31 5.01 -11.59
C VAL A 132 -6.82 4.76 -11.52
N SER A 133 -7.60 5.75 -11.02
CA SER A 133 -9.07 5.67 -10.91
C SER A 133 -9.84 5.96 -12.21
N LYS A 134 -9.16 6.35 -13.30
CA LYS A 134 -9.76 6.70 -14.59
C LYS A 134 -9.99 5.49 -15.49
#